data_AF-A0A069ZQ52-F1
#
_entry.id   AF-A0A069ZQ52-F1
#
_cell.length_a   1.000
_cell.length_b   1.000
_cell.length_c   1.000
_cell.angle_alpha   90.00
_cell.angle_beta   90.00
_cell.angle_gamma   90.00
#
_symmetry.space_group_name_H-M   'P 1'
#
loop_
_entity.id
_entity.type
_entity.pdbx_description
1 polymer ?
#
loop_
_entity_poly.entity_id
_entity_poly.type
_entity_poly.pdbx_seq_one_letter_code
_entity_poly.pdbx_strand_id
1 'polypeptide(L)'
;MGNIKTLLENRFKKPTSDKMESLAKKRLEGELSPFLNGFTNPKLSSQEEAKFRQLLEEYSFSNEISKHDLQQLCHLSAQVKQIHHQAVLLHGERIKKVRELLTSYREGAFSAWLLLTYGNRQTPYNFLVYYELFSTLPDSLKLELEKLPRQAVYTLAAREGTQEKKEAIIRNYQGETKGELLEIIRKEFPLLPTDRRHTPLSQKAFTLLAKGTKLLRQCTDVSHEELIALEKLIKKLQKVTTNLLSNTKVSRNDNEIQNSRN
;
A
#
# COMPACT_ATOMS: atom_id res chain seq x y z
N MET A 1 -24.81 17.75 54.14
CA MET A 1 -24.65 16.28 54.05
C MET A 1 -25.60 15.69 53.00
N GLY A 2 -25.36 15.94 51.70
CA GLY A 2 -26.30 15.57 50.63
C GLY A 2 -25.71 14.88 49.40
N ASN A 3 -24.42 14.53 49.39
CA ASN A 3 -23.73 14.06 48.17
C ASN A 3 -23.31 12.58 48.18
N ILE A 4 -23.44 11.88 49.32
CA ILE A 4 -23.03 10.47 49.44
C ILE A 4 -24.18 9.53 49.04
N LYS A 5 -25.43 9.92 49.31
CA LYS A 5 -26.62 9.10 49.02
C LYS A 5 -26.87 8.98 47.51
N THR A 6 -26.72 10.08 46.78
CA THR A 6 -26.80 10.14 45.31
C THR A 6 -25.67 9.37 44.59
N LEU A 7 -24.46 9.36 45.17
CA LEU A 7 -23.33 8.59 44.62
C LEU A 7 -23.49 7.08 44.83
N LEU A 8 -24.11 6.64 45.94
CA LEU A 8 -24.40 5.24 46.20
C LEU A 8 -25.58 4.74 45.35
N GLU A 9 -26.66 5.53 45.21
CA GLU A 9 -27.82 5.17 44.38
C GLU A 9 -27.47 4.97 42.90
N ASN A 10 -26.46 5.69 42.39
CA ASN A 10 -25.97 5.51 41.02
C ASN A 10 -25.09 4.25 40.84
N ARG A 11 -24.51 3.68 41.92
CA ARG A 11 -23.76 2.41 41.83
C ARG A 11 -24.66 1.17 41.85
N PHE A 12 -25.90 1.28 42.37
CA PHE A 12 -26.82 0.15 42.50
C PHE A 12 -27.90 0.08 41.41
N LYS A 13 -27.93 1.03 40.45
CA LYS A 13 -28.79 0.91 39.26
C LYS A 13 -28.22 -0.15 38.32
N LYS A 14 -28.80 -1.36 38.34
CA LYS A 14 -28.60 -2.37 37.29
C LYS A 14 -28.81 -1.71 35.91
N PRO A 15 -27.92 -1.93 34.93
CA PRO A 15 -28.12 -1.38 33.60
C PRO A 15 -29.41 -1.99 33.04
N THR A 16 -30.41 -1.17 32.78
CA THR A 16 -31.63 -1.58 32.08
C THR A 16 -31.24 -2.12 30.71
N SER A 17 -31.78 -3.28 30.31
CA SER A 17 -31.42 -3.91 29.03
C SER A 17 -31.65 -2.96 27.86
N ASP A 18 -32.62 -2.05 27.94
CA ASP A 18 -32.87 -0.98 26.96
C ASP A 18 -31.64 -0.08 26.68
N LYS A 19 -30.81 0.22 27.68
CA LYS A 19 -29.60 1.03 27.45
C LYS A 19 -28.52 0.21 26.74
N MET A 20 -28.37 -1.06 27.09
CA MET A 20 -27.45 -1.95 26.39
C MET A 20 -27.92 -2.28 24.97
N GLU A 21 -29.23 -2.43 24.77
CA GLU A 21 -29.85 -2.76 23.49
C GLU A 21 -29.88 -1.54 22.56
N SER A 22 -30.11 -0.33 23.09
CA SER A 22 -29.93 0.91 22.34
C SER A 22 -28.46 1.19 22.01
N LEU A 23 -27.51 0.92 22.91
CA LEU A 23 -26.07 0.99 22.60
C LEU A 23 -25.64 -0.09 21.61
N ALA A 24 -26.25 -1.28 21.64
CA ALA A 24 -25.99 -2.36 20.69
C ALA A 24 -26.57 -2.02 19.31
N LYS A 25 -27.80 -1.50 19.24
CA LYS A 25 -28.40 -0.97 18.01
C LYS A 25 -27.56 0.16 17.43
N LYS A 26 -27.20 1.17 18.24
CA LYS A 26 -26.32 2.27 17.80
C LYS A 26 -24.91 1.82 17.39
N ARG A 27 -24.42 0.68 17.90
CA ARG A 27 -23.18 0.04 17.41
C ARG A 27 -23.39 -0.72 16.10
N LEU A 28 -24.51 -1.39 15.94
CA LEU A 28 -24.89 -2.13 14.71
C LEU A 28 -25.23 -1.17 13.56
N GLU A 29 -25.83 -0.02 13.87
CA GLU A 29 -26.18 1.07 12.96
C GLU A 29 -24.98 2.01 12.69
N GLY A 30 -23.83 1.78 13.34
CA GLY A 30 -22.58 2.50 13.10
C GLY A 30 -22.43 3.86 13.81
N GLU A 31 -23.48 4.38 14.45
CA GLU A 31 -23.48 5.69 15.15
C GLU A 31 -22.41 5.82 16.26
N LEU A 32 -21.97 4.69 16.86
CA LEU A 32 -20.97 4.65 17.93
C LEU A 32 -19.56 4.28 17.46
N SER A 33 -19.32 4.16 16.15
CA SER A 33 -17.96 4.00 15.66
C SER A 33 -17.25 5.35 15.73
N PRO A 34 -16.15 5.50 16.51
CA PRO A 34 -15.37 6.75 16.56
C PRO A 34 -14.87 7.21 15.18
N PHE A 35 -14.92 6.30 14.19
CA PHE A 35 -14.50 6.50 12.82
C PHE A 35 -15.59 7.09 11.89
N LEU A 36 -16.88 7.07 12.28
CA LEU A 36 -17.98 7.52 11.42
C LEU A 36 -18.40 8.98 11.65
N ASN A 37 -18.25 9.52 12.86
CA ASN A 37 -18.74 10.87 13.20
C ASN A 37 -17.79 12.02 12.82
N GLY A 38 -16.61 11.76 12.27
CA GLY A 38 -15.54 12.77 12.12
C GLY A 38 -15.53 13.58 10.82
N PHE A 39 -16.16 13.15 9.73
CA PHE A 39 -15.93 13.78 8.41
C PHE A 39 -17.19 13.82 7.56
N THR A 40 -18.07 14.77 7.87
CA THR A 40 -19.18 15.16 7.01
C THR A 40 -18.63 16.12 5.95
N ASN A 41 -18.52 15.64 4.71
CA ASN A 41 -18.16 16.33 3.47
C ASN A 41 -16.68 16.15 3.01
N PRO A 42 -16.31 14.97 2.49
CA PRO A 42 -14.97 14.72 1.97
C PRO A 42 -14.70 15.63 0.76
N LYS A 43 -13.54 16.28 0.74
CA LYS A 43 -13.09 17.14 -0.36
C LYS A 43 -11.80 16.59 -0.96
N LEU A 44 -11.71 16.69 -2.28
CA LEU A 44 -10.45 16.45 -2.99
C LEU A 44 -9.51 17.64 -2.85
N SER A 45 -8.22 17.37 -3.00
CA SER A 45 -7.22 18.43 -3.16
C SER A 45 -7.38 19.15 -4.50
N SER A 46 -6.89 20.39 -4.61
CA SER A 46 -6.92 21.15 -5.88
C SER A 46 -6.20 20.44 -7.02
N GLN A 47 -5.14 19.69 -6.72
CA GLN A 47 -4.43 18.89 -7.71
C GLN A 47 -5.27 17.71 -8.23
N GLU A 48 -6.06 17.09 -7.37
CA GLU A 48 -6.97 16.00 -7.77
C GLU A 48 -8.17 16.53 -8.55
N GLU A 49 -8.73 17.66 -8.13
CA GLU A 49 -9.79 18.36 -8.87
C GLU A 49 -9.32 18.71 -10.30
N ALA A 50 -8.08 19.19 -10.45
CA ALA A 50 -7.48 19.46 -11.76
C ALA A 50 -7.40 18.20 -12.64
N LYS A 51 -7.08 17.03 -12.07
CA LYS A 51 -7.06 15.76 -12.81
C LYS A 51 -8.46 15.33 -13.25
N PHE A 52 -9.48 15.54 -12.42
CA PHE A 52 -10.87 15.25 -12.82
C PHE A 52 -11.39 16.24 -13.86
N ARG A 53 -10.96 17.50 -13.82
CA ARG A 53 -11.21 18.45 -14.90
C ARG A 53 -10.58 17.98 -16.20
N GLN A 54 -9.30 17.60 -16.18
CA GLN A 54 -8.61 17.08 -17.36
C GLN A 54 -9.29 15.82 -17.92
N LEU A 55 -9.75 14.92 -17.05
CA LEU A 55 -10.55 13.75 -17.45
C LEU A 55 -11.83 14.17 -18.19
N LEU A 56 -12.58 15.14 -17.67
CA LEU A 56 -13.79 15.61 -18.34
C LEU A 56 -13.47 16.32 -19.67
N GLU A 57 -12.38 17.07 -19.74
CA GLU A 57 -11.88 17.71 -20.96
C GLU A 57 -11.52 16.67 -22.03
N GLU A 58 -10.81 15.60 -21.66
CA GLU A 58 -10.35 14.55 -22.57
C GLU A 58 -11.50 13.72 -23.16
N TYR A 59 -12.57 13.52 -22.39
CA TYR A 59 -13.69 12.66 -22.77
C TYR A 59 -14.97 13.42 -23.10
N SER A 60 -14.92 14.75 -23.19
CA SER A 60 -16.06 15.57 -23.62
C SER A 60 -16.08 15.72 -25.15
N PHE A 61 -17.27 15.59 -25.74
CA PHE A 61 -17.50 15.97 -27.14
C PHE A 61 -17.68 17.47 -27.34
N SER A 62 -17.75 18.24 -26.25
CA SER A 62 -17.97 19.68 -26.23
C SER A 62 -16.79 20.42 -25.60
N ASN A 63 -16.53 21.65 -26.04
CA ASN A 63 -15.46 22.49 -25.49
C ASN A 63 -15.78 23.07 -24.10
N GLU A 64 -16.99 22.84 -23.58
CA GLU A 64 -17.43 23.37 -22.28
C GLU A 64 -17.67 22.25 -21.28
N ILE A 65 -16.94 22.28 -20.17
CA ILE A 65 -17.22 21.39 -19.03
C ILE A 65 -18.29 22.04 -18.14
N SER A 66 -19.35 21.29 -17.89
CA SER A 66 -20.34 21.63 -16.85
C SER A 66 -19.67 21.74 -15.48
N LYS A 67 -19.73 22.93 -14.88
CA LYS A 67 -19.23 23.18 -13.51
C LYS A 67 -19.93 22.27 -12.49
N HIS A 68 -21.22 22.01 -12.69
CA HIS A 68 -21.99 21.12 -11.83
C HIS A 68 -21.45 19.68 -11.90
N ASP A 69 -21.15 19.18 -13.09
CA ASP A 69 -20.70 17.80 -13.25
C ASP A 69 -19.30 17.59 -12.68
N LEU A 70 -18.40 18.56 -12.85
CA LEU A 70 -17.10 18.54 -12.18
C LEU A 70 -17.24 18.49 -10.66
N GLN A 71 -18.13 19.32 -10.08
CA GLN A 71 -18.38 19.34 -8.64
C GLN A 71 -18.94 17.99 -8.13
N GLN A 72 -19.91 17.43 -8.84
CA GLN A 72 -20.49 16.12 -8.50
C GLN A 72 -19.47 15.00 -8.62
N LEU A 73 -18.68 14.97 -9.70
CA LEU A 73 -17.63 13.97 -9.90
C LEU A 73 -16.60 14.02 -8.78
N CYS A 74 -16.16 15.23 -8.39
CA CYS A 74 -15.23 15.40 -7.29
C CYS A 74 -15.83 14.92 -5.96
N HIS A 75 -17.09 15.26 -5.69
CA HIS A 75 -17.78 14.85 -4.47
C HIS A 75 -17.92 13.33 -4.37
N LEU A 76 -18.44 12.68 -5.41
CA LEU A 76 -18.58 11.22 -5.48
C LEU A 76 -17.23 10.51 -5.36
N SER A 77 -16.20 11.02 -6.03
CA SER A 77 -14.84 10.47 -5.95
C SER A 77 -14.27 10.56 -4.54
N ALA A 78 -14.52 11.67 -3.84
CA ALA A 78 -14.10 11.85 -2.45
C ALA A 78 -14.82 10.87 -1.51
N GLN A 79 -16.13 10.65 -1.70
CA GLN A 79 -16.89 9.64 -0.97
C GLN A 79 -16.36 8.23 -1.20
N VAL A 80 -16.07 7.84 -2.46
CA VAL A 80 -15.49 6.53 -2.77
C VAL A 80 -14.16 6.33 -2.05
N LYS A 81 -13.28 7.34 -2.04
CA LYS A 81 -12.01 7.29 -1.29
C LYS A 81 -12.23 7.11 0.21
N GLN A 82 -13.21 7.81 0.79
CA GLN A 82 -13.57 7.72 2.21
C GLN A 82 -14.13 6.35 2.58
N ILE A 83 -15.08 5.82 1.81
CA ILE A 83 -15.63 4.47 1.99
C ILE A 83 -14.51 3.44 1.95
N HIS A 84 -13.64 3.53 0.95
CA HIS A 84 -12.51 2.61 0.83
C HIS A 84 -11.54 2.74 2.03
N HIS A 85 -11.29 3.95 2.52
CA HIS A 85 -10.45 4.16 3.71
C HIS A 85 -11.04 3.52 4.96
N GLN A 86 -12.33 3.75 5.21
CA GLN A 86 -13.05 3.13 6.33
C GLN A 86 -13.01 1.61 6.26
N ALA A 87 -13.25 1.04 5.07
CA ALA A 87 -13.17 -0.40 4.86
C ALA A 87 -11.78 -0.94 5.25
N VAL A 88 -10.70 -0.30 4.80
CA VAL A 88 -9.33 -0.72 5.14
C VAL A 88 -9.10 -0.72 6.66
N LEU A 89 -9.52 0.34 7.36
CA LEU A 89 -9.37 0.43 8.82
C LEU A 89 -10.19 -0.64 9.55
N LEU A 90 -11.47 -0.80 9.18
CA LEU A 90 -12.36 -1.78 9.79
C LEU A 90 -11.84 -3.21 9.62
N HIS A 91 -11.44 -3.57 8.39
CA HIS A 91 -10.84 -4.86 8.11
C HIS A 91 -9.53 -5.04 8.88
N GLY A 92 -8.63 -4.06 8.84
CA GLY A 92 -7.34 -4.12 9.52
C GLY A 92 -7.47 -4.36 11.03
N GLU A 93 -8.41 -3.69 11.69
CA GLU A 93 -8.71 -3.90 13.12
C GLU A 93 -9.14 -5.36 13.40
N ARG A 94 -10.06 -5.92 12.60
CA ARG A 94 -10.54 -7.31 12.79
C ARG A 94 -9.44 -8.31 12.51
N ILE A 95 -8.64 -8.08 11.46
CA ILE A 95 -7.50 -8.94 11.12
C ILE A 95 -6.48 -8.93 12.28
N LYS A 96 -6.20 -7.78 12.89
CA LYS A 96 -5.31 -7.68 14.06
C LYS A 96 -5.83 -8.52 15.22
N LYS A 97 -7.13 -8.40 15.56
CA LYS A 97 -7.78 -9.20 16.62
C LYS A 97 -7.69 -10.70 16.35
N VAL A 98 -7.88 -11.13 15.11
CA VAL A 98 -7.74 -12.55 14.74
C VAL A 98 -6.28 -13.00 14.82
N ARG A 99 -5.31 -12.17 14.42
CA ARG A 99 -3.89 -12.49 14.57
C ARG A 99 -3.53 -12.70 16.04
N GLU A 100 -4.01 -11.84 16.92
CA GLU A 100 -3.83 -11.98 18.37
C GLU A 100 -4.47 -13.28 18.89
N LEU A 101 -5.73 -13.55 18.53
CA LEU A 101 -6.45 -14.78 18.91
C LEU A 101 -5.71 -16.06 18.47
N LEU A 102 -5.12 -16.06 17.27
CA LEU A 102 -4.47 -17.24 16.70
C LEU A 102 -3.01 -17.42 17.14
N THR A 103 -2.48 -16.55 18.02
CA THR A 103 -1.08 -16.61 18.47
C THR A 103 -0.75 -17.88 19.25
N SER A 104 -1.73 -18.47 19.94
CA SER A 104 -1.57 -19.73 20.69
C SER A 104 -1.64 -20.99 19.82
N TYR A 105 -1.92 -20.85 18.53
CA TYR A 105 -2.07 -21.98 17.60
C TYR A 105 -0.78 -22.23 16.83
N ARG A 106 -0.71 -23.38 16.15
CA ARG A 106 0.45 -23.75 15.32
C ARG A 106 0.77 -22.67 14.29
N GLU A 107 2.06 -22.48 14.03
CA GLU A 107 2.55 -21.62 12.96
C GLU A 107 1.81 -21.87 11.64
N GLY A 108 1.39 -20.80 10.99
CA GLY A 108 0.62 -20.85 9.75
C GLY A 108 -0.90 -20.80 9.92
N ALA A 109 -1.44 -20.96 11.14
CA ALA A 109 -2.89 -20.86 11.40
C ALA A 109 -3.48 -19.52 10.91
N PHE A 110 -2.82 -18.40 11.25
CA PHE A 110 -3.23 -17.08 10.76
C PHE A 110 -3.19 -16.99 9.23
N SER A 111 -2.11 -17.46 8.60
CA SER A 111 -1.98 -17.47 7.14
C SER A 111 -3.02 -18.35 6.43
N ALA A 112 -3.45 -19.44 7.05
CA ALA A 112 -4.54 -20.28 6.56
C ALA A 112 -5.89 -19.59 6.70
N TRP A 113 -6.15 -18.92 7.84
CA TRP A 113 -7.36 -18.13 8.05
C TRP A 113 -7.50 -16.99 7.02
N LEU A 114 -6.40 -16.32 6.68
CA LEU A 114 -6.39 -15.30 5.62
C LEU A 114 -6.83 -15.87 4.27
N LEU A 115 -6.34 -17.06 3.90
CA LEU A 115 -6.75 -17.72 2.67
C LEU A 115 -8.21 -18.14 2.69
N LEU A 116 -8.69 -18.70 3.80
CA LEU A 116 -10.10 -19.10 3.94
C LEU A 116 -11.07 -17.92 3.87
N THR A 117 -10.68 -16.77 4.43
CA THR A 117 -11.58 -15.61 4.57
C THR A 117 -11.51 -14.65 3.38
N TYR A 118 -10.32 -14.45 2.78
CA TYR A 118 -10.11 -13.47 1.71
C TYR A 118 -9.75 -14.10 0.35
N GLY A 119 -9.50 -15.41 0.30
CA GLY A 119 -8.99 -16.08 -0.91
C GLY A 119 -7.55 -15.71 -1.28
N ASN A 120 -6.92 -14.78 -0.56
CA ASN A 120 -5.55 -14.33 -0.80
C ASN A 120 -4.91 -13.79 0.48
N ARG A 121 -3.57 -13.74 0.51
CA ARG A 121 -2.82 -13.17 1.66
C ARG A 121 -2.54 -11.68 1.50
N GLN A 122 -2.33 -11.22 0.26
CA GLN A 122 -1.80 -9.87 0.00
C GLN A 122 -2.72 -8.76 0.50
N THR A 123 -4.00 -8.83 0.15
CA THR A 123 -4.99 -7.81 0.48
C THR A 123 -5.18 -7.65 1.99
N PRO A 124 -5.44 -8.72 2.77
CA PRO A 124 -5.61 -8.55 4.20
C PRO A 124 -4.30 -8.19 4.93
N TYR A 125 -3.12 -8.63 4.46
CA TYR A 125 -1.85 -8.12 5.01
C TYR A 125 -1.70 -6.61 4.77
N ASN A 126 -2.05 -6.11 3.57
CA ASN A 126 -2.03 -4.68 3.28
C ASN A 126 -2.96 -3.90 4.23
N PHE A 127 -4.17 -4.40 4.50
CA PHE A 127 -5.10 -3.77 5.43
C PHE A 127 -4.56 -3.77 6.86
N LEU A 128 -3.98 -4.87 7.30
CA LEU A 128 -3.38 -5.00 8.62
C LEU A 128 -2.26 -3.99 8.84
N VAL A 129 -1.26 -3.96 7.94
CA VAL A 129 -0.11 -3.05 8.10
C VAL A 129 -0.54 -1.59 8.00
N TYR A 130 -1.52 -1.27 7.14
CA TYR A 130 -2.08 0.07 7.06
C TYR A 130 -2.72 0.49 8.39
N TYR A 131 -3.59 -0.36 8.94
CA TYR A 131 -4.25 -0.09 10.21
C TYR A 131 -3.24 0.07 11.36
N GLU A 132 -2.21 -0.77 11.40
CA GLU A 132 -1.16 -0.69 12.42
C GLU A 132 -0.40 0.63 12.36
N LEU A 133 0.04 1.06 11.16
CA LEU A 133 0.67 2.36 10.98
C LEU A 133 -0.28 3.50 11.35
N PHE A 134 -1.52 3.48 10.84
CA PHE A 134 -2.50 4.54 11.12
C PHE A 134 -2.81 4.68 12.61
N SER A 135 -2.85 3.56 13.34
CA SER A 135 -3.16 3.54 14.78
C SER A 135 -2.06 4.14 15.64
N THR A 136 -0.80 4.15 15.17
CA THR A 136 0.33 4.72 15.92
C THR A 136 0.59 6.19 15.61
N LEU A 137 0.02 6.73 14.52
CA LEU A 137 0.23 8.11 14.12
C LEU A 137 -0.51 9.11 15.02
N PRO A 138 0.05 10.31 15.24
CA PRO A 138 -0.70 11.44 15.79
C PRO A 138 -1.79 11.90 14.80
N ASP A 139 -2.86 12.50 15.31
CA ASP A 139 -4.03 12.88 14.50
C ASP A 139 -3.69 13.84 13.34
N SER A 140 -2.71 14.71 13.53
CA SER A 140 -2.22 15.59 12.46
C SER A 140 -1.62 14.81 11.29
N LEU A 141 -0.94 13.69 11.54
CA LEU A 141 -0.33 12.86 10.49
C LEU A 141 -1.32 11.85 9.90
N LYS A 142 -2.39 11.49 10.61
CA LYS A 142 -3.47 10.66 10.04
C LYS A 142 -4.11 11.36 8.83
N LEU A 143 -4.40 12.66 8.98
CA LEU A 143 -4.92 13.49 7.89
C LEU A 143 -3.98 13.56 6.69
N GLU A 144 -2.67 13.69 6.93
CA GLU A 144 -1.68 13.69 5.86
C GLU A 144 -1.57 12.30 5.20
N LEU A 145 -1.58 11.22 5.98
CA LEU A 145 -1.53 9.85 5.46
C LEU A 145 -2.66 9.55 4.47
N GLU A 146 -3.85 10.11 4.70
CA GLU A 146 -5.02 9.92 3.81
C GLU A 146 -4.83 10.53 2.41
N LYS A 147 -3.95 11.52 2.28
CA LYS A 147 -3.61 12.16 0.99
C LYS A 147 -2.67 11.28 0.16
N LEU A 148 -1.88 10.41 0.79
CA LEU A 148 -0.87 9.60 0.12
C LEU A 148 -1.51 8.51 -0.78
N PRO A 149 -0.88 8.17 -1.91
CA PRO A 149 -1.25 7.01 -2.70
C PRO A 149 -1.26 5.72 -1.87
N ARG A 150 -2.41 5.04 -1.79
CA ARG A 150 -2.63 3.92 -0.89
C ARG A 150 -1.62 2.78 -1.03
N GLN A 151 -1.25 2.45 -2.27
CA GLN A 151 -0.25 1.42 -2.54
C GLN A 151 1.15 1.79 -1.99
N ALA A 152 1.49 3.08 -2.00
CA ALA A 152 2.72 3.57 -1.40
C ALA A 152 2.65 3.45 0.12
N VAL A 153 1.50 3.77 0.73
CA VAL A 153 1.30 3.59 2.18
C VAL A 153 1.42 2.12 2.59
N TYR A 154 0.84 1.17 1.85
CA TYR A 154 1.03 -0.26 2.13
C TYR A 154 2.51 -0.65 2.10
N THR A 155 3.26 -0.09 1.15
CA THR A 155 4.70 -0.33 1.06
C THR A 155 5.42 0.29 2.25
N LEU A 156 5.15 1.56 2.59
CA LEU A 156 5.74 2.26 3.73
C LEU A 156 5.48 1.51 5.05
N ALA A 157 4.24 1.08 5.26
CA ALA A 157 3.82 0.38 6.47
C ALA A 157 4.54 -0.98 6.60
N ALA A 158 4.62 -1.76 5.51
CA ALA A 158 5.22 -3.09 5.48
C ALA A 158 6.76 -3.11 5.47
N ARG A 159 7.43 -1.96 5.45
CA ARG A 159 8.89 -1.85 5.54
C ARG A 159 9.33 -1.85 6.99
N GLU A 160 10.41 -2.56 7.28
CA GLU A 160 11.10 -2.47 8.56
C GLU A 160 11.84 -1.13 8.64
N GLY A 161 11.82 -0.52 9.82
CA GLY A 161 12.45 0.79 10.06
C GLY A 161 11.77 1.55 11.19
N THR A 162 12.40 2.65 11.60
CA THR A 162 11.93 3.49 12.70
C THR A 162 10.65 4.23 12.34
N GLN A 163 9.76 4.38 13.32
CA GLN A 163 8.47 5.06 13.15
C GLN A 163 8.68 6.53 12.74
N GLU A 164 9.68 7.20 13.31
CA GLU A 164 10.02 8.60 13.07
C GLU A 164 10.34 8.87 11.59
N LYS A 165 10.99 7.92 10.92
CA LYS A 165 11.29 8.03 9.49
C LYS A 165 10.05 7.85 8.64
N LYS A 166 9.14 6.94 9.02
CA LYS A 166 7.86 6.78 8.33
C LYS A 166 7.01 8.05 8.46
N GLU A 167 6.99 8.64 9.64
CA GLU A 167 6.34 9.92 9.92
C GLU A 167 6.94 11.08 9.13
N ALA A 168 8.27 11.12 8.97
CA ALA A 168 8.94 12.14 8.16
C ALA A 168 8.49 12.07 6.69
N ILE A 169 8.36 10.88 6.10
CA ILE A 169 7.85 10.73 4.73
C ILE A 169 6.40 11.23 4.62
N ILE A 170 5.55 10.93 5.61
CA ILE A 170 4.15 11.38 5.61
C ILE A 170 4.08 12.91 5.74
N ARG A 171 4.86 13.48 6.66
CA ARG A 171 4.89 14.93 6.91
C ARG A 171 5.38 15.73 5.71
N ASN A 172 6.34 15.18 4.97
CA ASN A 172 6.99 15.84 3.85
C ASN A 172 6.29 15.57 2.51
N TYR A 173 5.12 14.94 2.50
CA TYR A 173 4.37 14.68 1.27
C TYR A 173 3.86 15.99 0.65
N GLN A 174 4.22 16.24 -0.60
CA GLN A 174 3.90 17.47 -1.35
C GLN A 174 3.05 17.21 -2.61
N GLY A 175 2.48 16.01 -2.72
CA GLY A 175 1.67 15.62 -3.88
C GLY A 175 2.43 14.73 -4.88
N GLU A 176 3.54 14.12 -4.46
CA GLU A 176 4.29 13.17 -5.27
C GLU A 176 3.38 12.08 -5.82
N THR A 177 3.69 11.64 -7.05
CA THR A 177 3.01 10.51 -7.66
C THR A 177 3.30 9.23 -6.89
N LYS A 178 2.45 8.22 -7.09
CA LYS A 178 2.67 6.87 -6.55
C LYS A 178 4.08 6.34 -6.88
N GLY A 179 4.59 6.60 -8.09
CA GLY A 179 5.89 6.13 -8.53
C GLY A 179 7.03 6.79 -7.74
N GLU A 180 7.03 8.11 -7.69
CA GLU A 180 8.02 8.91 -6.96
C GLU A 180 8.04 8.57 -5.48
N LEU A 181 6.86 8.50 -4.85
CA LEU A 181 6.77 8.17 -3.44
C LEU A 181 7.27 6.75 -3.14
N LEU A 182 7.01 5.78 -4.03
CA LEU A 182 7.57 4.43 -3.90
C LEU A 182 9.09 4.42 -4.00
N GLU A 183 9.68 5.24 -4.87
CA GLU A 183 11.14 5.38 -4.95
C GLU A 183 11.74 6.00 -3.69
N ILE A 184 11.11 7.05 -3.15
CA ILE A 184 11.50 7.66 -1.87
C ILE A 184 11.49 6.59 -0.75
N ILE A 185 10.40 5.81 -0.65
CA ILE A 185 10.27 4.74 0.35
C ILE A 185 11.35 3.67 0.16
N ARG A 186 11.62 3.25 -1.08
CA ARG A 186 12.63 2.22 -1.37
C ARG A 186 14.05 2.68 -1.06
N LYS A 187 14.33 3.97 -1.25
CA LYS A 187 15.62 4.58 -0.94
C LYS A 187 15.82 4.68 0.58
N GLU A 188 14.80 5.11 1.31
CA GLU A 188 14.88 5.27 2.77
C GLU A 188 14.85 3.93 3.51
N PHE A 189 14.07 2.97 3.01
CA PHE A 189 13.92 1.64 3.58
C PHE A 189 14.28 0.56 2.54
N PRO A 190 15.57 0.36 2.24
CA PRO A 190 15.99 -0.69 1.30
C PRO A 190 15.58 -2.09 1.79
N LEU A 191 15.35 -3.02 0.86
CA LEU A 191 15.08 -4.42 1.26
C LEU A 191 16.38 -5.01 1.79
N LEU A 192 16.31 -5.73 2.91
CA LEU A 192 17.42 -6.54 3.36
C LEU A 192 17.68 -7.67 2.34
N PRO A 193 18.94 -8.11 2.15
CA PRO A 193 19.26 -9.22 1.24
C PRO A 193 18.54 -10.53 1.59
N THR A 194 18.16 -10.70 2.85
CA THR A 194 17.43 -11.85 3.39
C THR A 194 15.92 -11.78 3.16
N ASP A 195 15.40 -10.62 2.74
CA ASP A 195 13.97 -10.45 2.47
C ASP A 195 13.60 -11.22 1.20
N ARG A 196 12.58 -12.09 1.28
CA ARG A 196 12.09 -12.86 0.13
C ARG A 196 11.61 -12.00 -1.04
N ARG A 197 11.29 -10.73 -0.79
CA ARG A 197 10.91 -9.73 -1.80
C ARG A 197 12.13 -9.16 -2.52
N HIS A 198 13.34 -9.33 -1.98
CA HIS A 198 14.57 -8.90 -2.61
C HIS A 198 14.88 -9.84 -3.78
N THR A 199 14.50 -9.44 -4.99
CA THR A 199 14.97 -10.10 -6.20
C THR A 199 16.28 -9.44 -6.61
N PRO A 200 17.42 -10.16 -6.62
CA PRO A 200 18.67 -9.64 -7.15
C PRO A 200 18.46 -9.04 -8.55
N LEU A 201 19.14 -7.94 -8.86
CA LEU A 201 19.01 -7.27 -10.16
C LEU A 201 19.25 -8.23 -11.33
N SER A 202 20.20 -9.16 -11.17
CA SER A 202 20.47 -10.24 -12.12
C SER A 202 19.24 -11.13 -12.36
N GLN A 203 18.60 -11.61 -11.28
CA GLN A 203 17.41 -12.45 -11.36
C GLN A 203 16.21 -11.69 -11.95
N LYS A 204 16.06 -10.40 -11.65
CA LYS A 204 15.05 -9.53 -12.27
C LYS A 204 15.29 -9.37 -13.77
N ALA A 205 16.54 -9.13 -14.18
CA ALA A 205 16.94 -9.03 -15.58
C ALA A 205 16.65 -10.33 -16.35
N PHE A 206 17.02 -11.49 -15.78
CA PHE A 206 16.73 -12.78 -16.39
C PHE A 206 15.24 -13.07 -16.50
N THR A 207 14.45 -12.72 -15.49
CA THR A 207 12.98 -12.91 -15.52
C THR A 207 12.33 -12.07 -16.63
N LEU A 208 12.79 -10.83 -16.82
CA LEU A 208 12.29 -9.96 -17.89
C LEU A 208 12.67 -10.49 -19.27
N LEU A 209 13.92 -10.94 -19.46
CA LEU A 209 14.36 -11.56 -20.70
C LEU A 209 13.54 -12.81 -21.03
N ALA A 210 13.34 -13.70 -20.06
CA ALA A 210 12.54 -14.92 -20.26
C ALA A 210 11.08 -14.62 -20.67
N LYS A 211 10.46 -13.61 -20.06
CA LYS A 211 9.12 -13.14 -20.46
C LYS A 211 9.12 -12.56 -21.87
N GLY A 212 10.09 -11.71 -22.20
CA GLY A 212 10.26 -11.15 -23.53
C GLY A 212 10.42 -12.23 -24.60
N THR A 213 11.25 -13.24 -24.35
CA THR A 213 11.41 -14.39 -25.26
C THR A 213 10.12 -15.17 -25.45
N LYS A 214 9.32 -15.35 -24.39
CA LYS A 214 8.01 -16.02 -24.50
C LYS A 214 7.05 -15.23 -25.39
N LEU A 215 7.00 -13.91 -25.26
CA LEU A 215 6.17 -13.05 -26.11
C LEU A 215 6.63 -13.07 -27.56
N LEU A 216 7.94 -12.97 -27.81
CA LEU A 216 8.48 -13.02 -29.17
C LEU A 216 8.16 -14.34 -29.90
N ARG A 217 8.10 -15.48 -29.18
CA ARG A 217 7.67 -16.75 -29.75
C ARG A 217 6.20 -16.78 -30.18
N GLN A 218 5.39 -15.86 -29.67
CA GLN A 218 3.97 -15.75 -29.99
C GLN A 218 3.70 -14.74 -31.11
N CYS A 219 4.72 -13.98 -31.53
CA CYS A 219 4.59 -13.07 -32.67
C CYS A 219 4.60 -13.87 -33.97
N THR A 220 3.50 -13.83 -34.72
CA THR A 220 3.38 -14.47 -36.04
C THR A 220 3.84 -13.55 -37.17
N ASP A 221 3.66 -12.24 -37.00
CA ASP A 221 3.96 -11.22 -37.99
C ASP A 221 4.91 -10.20 -37.39
N VAL A 222 6.18 -10.27 -37.75
CA VAL A 222 7.23 -9.33 -37.32
C VAL A 222 7.75 -8.62 -38.56
N SER A 223 7.68 -7.29 -38.57
CA SER A 223 8.15 -6.49 -39.69
C SER A 223 9.68 -6.55 -39.85
N HIS A 224 10.17 -6.20 -41.04
CA HIS A 224 11.62 -6.17 -41.30
C HIS A 224 12.35 -5.17 -40.38
N GLU A 225 11.73 -4.03 -40.07
CA GLU A 225 12.28 -3.03 -39.16
C GLU A 225 12.39 -3.55 -37.72
N GLU A 226 11.39 -4.31 -37.25
CA GLU A 226 11.39 -4.92 -35.92
C GLU A 226 12.44 -6.05 -35.81
N LEU A 227 12.66 -6.82 -36.88
CA LEU A 227 13.75 -7.80 -36.94
C LEU A 227 15.12 -7.14 -36.85
N ILE A 228 15.34 -6.03 -37.58
CA ILE A 228 16.57 -5.25 -37.49
C ILE A 228 16.76 -4.68 -36.06
N ALA A 229 15.69 -4.21 -35.44
CA ALA A 229 15.74 -3.72 -34.05
C ALA A 229 16.10 -4.83 -33.07
N LEU A 230 15.54 -6.04 -33.23
CA LEU A 230 15.85 -7.21 -32.43
C LEU A 230 17.31 -7.64 -32.60
N GLU A 231 17.85 -7.68 -33.82
CA GLU A 231 19.26 -7.99 -34.07
C GLU A 231 20.21 -6.99 -33.39
N LYS A 232 19.90 -5.69 -33.48
CA LYS A 232 20.66 -4.65 -32.77
C LYS A 232 20.64 -4.88 -31.26
N LEU A 233 19.50 -5.31 -30.71
CA LEU A 233 19.34 -5.59 -29.29
C LEU A 233 20.15 -6.83 -28.86
N ILE A 234 20.16 -7.89 -29.68
CA ILE A 234 21.00 -9.08 -29.49
C ILE A 234 22.48 -8.70 -29.48
N LYS A 235 22.95 -7.88 -30.43
CA LYS A 235 24.35 -7.41 -30.47
C LYS A 235 24.74 -6.63 -29.21
N LYS A 236 23.84 -5.76 -28.71
CA LYS A 236 24.05 -5.05 -27.44
C LYS A 236 24.16 -6.01 -26.27
N LEU A 237 23.28 -7.02 -26.20
CA LEU A 237 23.31 -8.05 -25.15
C LEU A 237 24.61 -8.88 -25.21
N GLN A 238 25.06 -9.27 -26.40
CA GLN A 238 26.34 -9.97 -26.58
C GLN A 238 27.52 -9.16 -26.03
N LYS A 239 27.57 -7.85 -26.31
CA LYS A 239 28.60 -6.95 -25.74
C LYS A 239 28.56 -6.89 -24.21
N VAL A 240 27.36 -6.81 -23.63
CA VAL A 240 27.16 -6.83 -22.17
C VAL A 240 27.66 -8.16 -21.60
N THR A 241 27.33 -9.29 -22.23
CA THR A 241 27.79 -10.62 -21.80
C THR A 241 29.32 -10.74 -21.85
N THR A 242 29.96 -10.28 -22.93
CA THR A 242 31.43 -10.27 -23.04
C THR A 242 32.08 -9.46 -21.92
N ASN A 243 31.54 -8.27 -21.60
CA ASN A 243 32.04 -7.43 -20.53
C ASN A 243 31.85 -8.06 -19.14
N LEU A 244 30.72 -8.74 -18.90
CA LEU A 244 30.47 -9.43 -17.64
C LEU A 244 31.42 -10.62 -17.46
N LEU A 245 31.66 -11.39 -18.54
CA LEU A 245 32.58 -12.52 -18.53
C LEU A 245 34.05 -12.09 -18.34
N SER A 246 34.48 -10.99 -18.98
CA SER A 246 35.81 -10.44 -18.77
C SER A 246 36.02 -9.95 -17.34
N ASN A 247 35.01 -9.31 -16.73
CA ASN A 247 35.09 -8.84 -15.35
C ASN A 247 35.12 -10.01 -14.33
N THR A 248 34.43 -11.12 -14.61
CA THR A 248 34.50 -12.32 -13.76
C THR A 248 35.83 -13.07 -13.83
N LYS A 249 36.60 -12.96 -14.92
CA LYS A 249 37.94 -13.57 -15.03
C LYS A 249 38.98 -12.82 -14.18
N VAL A 250 38.88 -11.50 -14.09
CA VAL A 250 39.77 -10.69 -13.24
C VAL A 250 39.56 -11.02 -11.76
N SER A 251 38.30 -11.13 -11.31
CA SER A 251 37.98 -11.42 -9.91
C SER A 251 38.31 -12.84 -9.44
N ARG A 252 38.51 -13.82 -10.34
CA ARG A 252 38.97 -15.17 -9.99
C ARG A 252 40.49 -15.25 -9.80
N ASN A 253 41.25 -14.50 -10.59
CA ASN A 253 42.71 -14.48 -10.48
C ASN A 253 43.19 -13.82 -9.18
N ASP A 254 42.45 -12.85 -8.63
CA ASP A 254 42.84 -12.20 -7.38
C ASP A 254 42.67 -13.12 -6.14
N ASN A 255 41.75 -14.07 -6.18
CA ASN A 255 41.53 -15.04 -5.10
C ASN A 255 42.51 -16.22 -5.11
N GLU A 256 43.13 -16.55 -6.26
CA GLU A 256 44.16 -17.60 -6.34
C GLU A 256 45.55 -17.09 -5.90
N ILE A 257 45.79 -15.78 -5.96
CA ILE A 257 47.07 -15.18 -5.53
C ILE A 257 47.15 -15.03 -3.99
N GLN A 258 46.01 -15.00 -3.28
CA GLN A 258 46.00 -14.93 -1.82
C GLN A 258 46.09 -16.29 -1.11
N ASN A 259 45.71 -17.41 -1.76
CA ASN A 259 45.83 -18.76 -1.18
C ASN A 259 47.15 -19.49 -1.51
N SER A 260 48.07 -18.85 -2.24
CA SER A 260 49.41 -19.36 -2.54
C SER A 260 50.52 -18.69 -1.71
N ARG A 261 50.14 -17.86 -0.73
CA ARG A 261 51.03 -17.31 0.30
C ARG A 261 50.45 -17.58 1.69
N ASN A 262 50.52 -18.83 2.13
CA ASN A 262 50.58 -19.24 3.53
C ASN A 262 51.19 -20.65 3.60
#